data_AF-A0A2K8XFD9-F1
#
_entry.id   AF-A0A2K8XFD9-F1
#
_cell.length_a   1.000
_cell.length_b   1.000
_cell.length_c   1.000
_cell.angle_alpha   90.00
_cell.angle_beta   90.00
_cell.angle_gamma   90.00
#
_symmetry.space_group_name_H-M   'P 1'
#
loop_
_entity.id
_entity.type
_entity.pdbx_description
1 polymer ?
#
loop_
_entity_poly.entity_id
_entity_poly.type
_entity_poly.pdbx_seq_one_letter_code
_entity_poly.pdbx_strand_id
1 'polypeptide(L)'
;MSNIEDIVDALDKKISKVLQNNDVLKETNLKLSQEQAQYHSTIKNQELEIKAWKDKYNTLKMANTILGSDEDKRETKLKINALIREIDHCIGQLSE
;
A
#
# COMPACT_ATOMS: atom_id res chain seq x y z
N MET A 1 3.84 -47.50 46.10
CA MET A 1 4.78 -46.57 45.47
C MET A 1 4.48 -46.33 43.98
N SER A 2 3.90 -47.27 43.21
CA SER A 2 3.73 -47.06 41.75
C SER A 2 2.75 -45.95 41.34
N ASN A 3 1.63 -45.75 42.06
CA ASN A 3 0.63 -44.73 41.66
C ASN A 3 1.15 -43.28 41.60
N ILE A 4 2.14 -42.92 42.43
CA ILE A 4 2.71 -41.56 42.41
C ILE A 4 3.69 -41.43 41.24
N GLU A 5 4.49 -42.45 40.98
CA GLU A 5 5.39 -42.54 39.83
C GLU A 5 4.62 -42.41 38.51
N ASP A 6 3.51 -43.14 38.37
CA ASP A 6 2.65 -43.11 37.18
C ASP A 6 2.03 -41.71 36.94
N ILE A 7 1.67 -41.00 38.01
CA ILE A 7 1.13 -39.64 37.94
C ILE A 7 2.22 -38.65 37.52
N VAL A 8 3.43 -38.77 38.09
CA VAL A 8 4.58 -37.91 37.75
C VAL A 8 4.95 -38.09 36.29
N ASP A 9 5.05 -39.34 35.81
CA ASP A 9 5.33 -39.67 34.41
C ASP A 9 4.28 -39.08 33.44
N ALA A 10 3.00 -39.14 33.82
CA ALA A 10 1.93 -38.55 33.02
C ALA A 10 1.99 -37.01 33.00
N LEU A 11 2.38 -36.39 34.12
CA LEU A 11 2.59 -34.95 34.20
C LEU A 11 3.76 -34.53 33.31
N ASP A 12 4.87 -35.25 33.37
CA ASP A 12 6.11 -34.92 32.67
C ASP A 12 5.92 -35.00 31.15
N LYS A 13 5.19 -36.01 30.68
CA LYS A 13 4.77 -36.13 29.27
C LYS A 13 3.88 -34.95 28.84
N LYS A 14 2.94 -34.52 29.68
CA LYS A 14 2.07 -33.37 29.38
C LYS A 14 2.87 -32.07 29.31
N ILE A 15 3.76 -31.83 30.28
CA ILE A 15 4.60 -30.64 30.32
C ILE A 15 5.51 -30.59 29.09
N SER A 16 6.18 -31.70 28.76
CA SER A 16 7.02 -31.81 27.58
C SER A 16 6.27 -31.49 26.29
N LYS A 17 5.04 -32.00 26.14
CA LYS A 17 4.18 -31.71 24.99
C LYS A 17 3.77 -30.24 24.91
N VAL A 18 3.45 -29.62 26.06
CA VAL A 18 3.10 -28.20 26.11
C VAL A 18 4.29 -27.32 25.74
N LEU A 19 5.48 -27.64 26.23
CA LEU A 19 6.71 -26.92 25.90
C LEU A 19 7.02 -27.02 24.40
N GLN A 20 6.97 -28.22 23.83
CA GLN A 20 7.18 -28.43 22.40
C GLN A 20 6.18 -27.63 21.56
N ASN A 21 4.90 -27.66 21.92
CA ASN A 21 3.88 -26.89 21.21
C ASN A 21 4.13 -25.38 21.31
N ASN A 22 4.56 -24.90 22.48
CA ASN A 22 4.88 -23.48 22.68
C ASN A 22 6.06 -23.05 21.80
N ASP A 23 7.09 -23.88 21.68
CA ASP A 23 8.25 -23.57 20.84
C ASP A 23 7.87 -23.53 19.36
N VAL A 24 7.08 -24.50 18.89
CA VAL A 24 6.54 -24.49 17.51
C VAL A 24 5.67 -23.26 17.25
N LEU A 25 4.82 -22.87 18.21
CA LEU A 25 3.98 -21.69 18.08
C LEU A 25 4.81 -20.40 18.02
N LYS A 26 5.87 -20.29 18.82
CA LYS A 26 6.78 -19.14 18.78
C LYS A 26 7.49 -19.03 17.45
N GLU A 27 8.02 -20.14 16.94
CA GLU A 27 8.69 -20.19 15.64
C GLU A 27 7.73 -19.80 14.51
N THR A 28 6.52 -20.35 14.53
CA THR A 28 5.48 -20.04 13.54
C THR A 28 5.07 -18.57 13.61
N ASN A 29 4.90 -18.01 14.80
CA ASN A 29 4.55 -16.61 14.98
C ASN A 29 5.66 -15.68 14.47
N LEU A 30 6.92 -16.00 14.78
CA LEU A 30 8.07 -15.25 14.27
C LEU A 30 8.08 -15.24 12.74
N LYS A 31 7.89 -16.41 12.12
CA LYS A 31 7.84 -16.53 10.66
C LYS A 31 6.69 -15.73 10.05
N LEU A 32 5.49 -15.86 10.59
CA LEU A 32 4.30 -15.12 10.13
C LEU A 32 4.50 -13.60 10.27
N SER A 33 5.11 -13.15 11.37
CA SER A 33 5.41 -11.73 11.59
C SER A 33 6.40 -11.18 10.57
N GLN A 34 7.42 -11.98 10.19
CA GLN A 34 8.38 -11.61 9.15
C GLN A 34 7.73 -11.56 7.76
N GLU A 35 6.93 -12.56 7.41
CA GLU A 35 6.18 -12.58 6.15
C GLU A 35 5.22 -11.39 6.06
N GLN A 36 4.51 -11.07 7.15
CA GLN A 36 3.62 -9.91 7.21
C GLN A 36 4.38 -8.60 6.95
N ALA A 37 5.54 -8.41 7.56
CA ALA A 37 6.36 -7.22 7.33
C ALA A 37 6.83 -7.13 5.86
N GLN A 38 7.21 -8.26 5.27
CA GLN A 38 7.61 -8.33 3.86
C GLN A 38 6.44 -8.01 2.91
N TYR A 39 5.25 -8.54 3.17
CA TYR A 39 4.06 -8.23 2.38
C TYR A 39 3.68 -6.76 2.49
N HIS A 40 3.75 -6.17 3.70
CA HIS A 40 3.44 -4.77 3.89
C HIS A 40 4.41 -3.85 3.12
N SER A 41 5.71 -4.16 3.15
CA SER A 41 6.72 -3.46 2.34
C SER A 41 6.45 -3.58 0.84
N THR A 42 6.09 -4.79 0.38
CA THR A 42 5.77 -5.05 -1.03
C THR A 42 4.56 -4.26 -1.49
N ILE A 43 3.47 -4.24 -0.70
CA ILE A 43 2.25 -3.47 -0.99
C ILE A 43 2.59 -1.99 -1.12
N LYS A 44 3.36 -1.44 -0.18
CA LYS A 44 3.76 -0.03 -0.21
C LYS A 44 4.55 0.32 -1.48
N ASN A 45 5.46 -0.57 -1.91
CA ASN A 45 6.22 -0.36 -3.14
C ASN A 45 5.31 -0.42 -4.38
N GLN A 46 4.38 -1.37 -4.42
CA GLN A 46 3.41 -1.49 -5.52
C GLN A 46 2.49 -0.25 -5.61
N GLU A 47 2.05 0.30 -4.47
CA GLU A 47 1.27 1.53 -4.45
C GLU A 47 2.04 2.73 -5.04
N LEU A 48 3.34 2.84 -4.73
CA LEU A 48 4.21 3.86 -5.31
C LEU A 48 4.37 3.67 -6.82
N GLU A 49 4.56 2.44 -7.29
CA GLU A 49 4.65 2.13 -8.72
C GLU A 49 3.35 2.44 -9.44
N ILE A 50 2.19 2.06 -8.88
CA ILE A 50 0.88 2.37 -9.43
C ILE A 50 0.69 3.88 -9.54
N LYS A 51 1.08 4.64 -8.52
CA LYS A 51 1.02 6.10 -8.56
C LYS A 51 1.89 6.66 -9.68
N ALA A 52 3.14 6.20 -9.78
CA ALA A 52 4.05 6.63 -10.84
C ALA A 52 3.52 6.29 -12.25
N TRP A 53 2.92 5.11 -12.43
CA TRP A 53 2.28 4.73 -13.70
C TRP A 53 1.05 5.58 -14.02
N LYS A 54 0.24 5.91 -13.01
CA LYS A 54 -0.91 6.79 -13.17
C LYS A 54 -0.49 8.19 -13.61
N ASP A 55 0.57 8.73 -13.02
CA ASP A 55 1.12 10.04 -13.39
C ASP A 55 1.68 10.04 -14.81
N LYS A 56 2.44 8.99 -15.20
CA LYS A 56 2.91 8.79 -16.58
C LYS A 56 1.75 8.69 -17.57
N TYR A 57 0.72 7.92 -17.25
CA TYR A 57 -0.47 7.77 -18.08
C TYR A 57 -1.20 9.10 -18.25
N ASN A 58 -1.41 9.86 -17.17
CA ASN A 58 -2.07 11.16 -17.22
C ASN A 58 -1.27 12.16 -18.07
N THR A 59 0.06 12.15 -17.94
CA THR A 59 0.96 12.99 -18.75
C THR A 59 0.82 12.64 -20.23
N LEU A 60 0.84 11.36 -20.58
CA LEU A 60 0.69 10.90 -21.95
C LEU A 60 -0.71 11.22 -22.51
N LYS A 61 -1.76 11.07 -21.69
CA LYS A 61 -3.12 11.43 -22.05
C LYS A 61 -3.25 12.91 -22.34
N MET A 62 -2.69 13.78 -21.49
CA MET A 62 -2.65 15.22 -21.75
C MET A 62 -1.88 15.55 -23.02
N ALA A 63 -0.71 14.95 -23.23
CA ALA A 63 0.07 15.15 -24.45
C ALA A 63 -0.73 14.75 -25.70
N ASN A 64 -1.45 13.63 -25.66
CA ASN A 64 -2.31 13.19 -26.76
C ASN A 64 -3.50 14.12 -26.99
N THR A 65 -4.14 14.66 -25.94
CA THR A 65 -5.22 15.64 -26.11
C THR A 65 -4.70 16.96 -26.69
N ILE A 66 -3.51 17.40 -26.28
CA ILE A 66 -2.88 18.62 -26.81
C ILE A 66 -2.43 18.44 -28.27
N LEU A 67 -1.95 17.24 -28.63
CA LEU A 67 -1.43 16.94 -29.97
C LEU A 67 -2.47 16.32 -30.91
N GLY A 68 -3.68 16.06 -30.41
CA GLY A 68 -4.78 15.38 -31.10
C GLY A 68 -5.35 16.16 -32.28
N SER A 69 -6.57 15.80 -32.68
CA SER A 69 -7.25 16.41 -33.83
C SER A 69 -7.36 17.93 -33.68
N ASP A 70 -7.57 18.66 -34.78
CA ASP A 70 -7.70 20.14 -34.72
C ASP A 70 -8.86 20.59 -33.81
N GLU A 71 -9.85 19.73 -33.61
CA GLU A 71 -10.96 19.94 -32.67
C GLU A 71 -10.49 19.84 -31.20
N ASP A 72 -9.69 18.82 -30.86
CA ASP A 72 -9.10 18.65 -29.51
C ASP A 72 -8.17 19.82 -29.13
N LYS A 73 -7.38 20.31 -30.10
CA LYS A 73 -6.51 21.48 -29.93
C LYS A 73 -7.31 22.74 -29.65
N ARG A 74 -8.41 22.95 -30.40
CA ARG A 74 -9.29 24.10 -30.22
C ARG A 74 -9.97 24.07 -28.86
N GLU A 75 -10.50 22.91 -28.45
CA GLU A 75 -11.14 22.74 -27.14
C GLU A 75 -10.14 22.98 -26.00
N THR A 76 -8.93 22.44 -26.13
CA THR A 76 -7.85 22.62 -25.14
C THR A 76 -7.45 24.10 -25.01
N LYS A 77 -7.32 24.82 -26.13
CA LYS A 77 -7.02 26.26 -26.13
C LYS A 77 -8.12 27.08 -25.44
N LEU A 78 -9.38 26.73 -25.65
CA LEU A 78 -10.51 27.39 -24.99
C LEU A 78 -10.48 27.17 -23.47
N LYS A 79 -10.21 25.94 -23.00
CA LYS A 79 -10.07 25.62 -21.58
C LYS A 79 -8.89 26.36 -20.93
N ILE A 80 -7.73 26.41 -21.59
CA ILE A 80 -6.57 27.18 -21.10
C ILE A 80 -6.92 28.67 -20.97
N ASN A 81 -7.57 29.25 -21.98
CA ASN A 81 -7.97 30.66 -21.95
C ASN A 81 -9.07 30.98 -20.92
N ALA A 82 -9.86 29.99 -20.49
CA ALA A 82 -10.80 30.14 -19.39
C ALA A 82 -10.07 30.13 -18.04
N LEU A 83 -9.14 29.18 -17.85
CA LEU A 83 -8.31 29.09 -16.64
C LEU A 83 -7.44 30.33 -16.42
N ILE A 84 -6.83 30.87 -17.48
CA ILE A 84 -6.06 32.12 -17.37
C ILE A 84 -6.94 33.27 -16.88
N ARG A 85 -8.18 33.38 -17.39
CA ARG A 85 -9.13 34.41 -16.96
C ARG A 85 -9.54 34.27 -15.50
N GLU A 86 -9.72 33.04 -15.01
CA GLU A 86 -9.96 32.79 -13.58
C GLU A 86 -8.76 33.17 -12.72
N ILE A 87 -7.54 32.85 -13.17
CA ILE A 87 -6.30 33.24 -12.47
C ILE A 87 -6.18 34.77 -12.41
N ASP A 88 -6.39 35.46 -13.52
CA ASP A 88 -6.35 36.93 -13.57
C ASP A 88 -7.41 37.54 -12.66
N HIS A 89 -8.61 36.94 -12.59
CA HIS A 89 -9.66 37.38 -11.67
C HIS A 89 -9.25 37.20 -10.20
N CYS A 90 -8.69 36.04 -9.83
CA CYS A 90 -8.15 35.79 -8.49
C CYS A 90 -7.01 36.74 -8.13
N ILE A 91 -6.09 37.03 -9.06
CA ILE A 91 -5.00 37.99 -8.84
C ILE A 91 -5.56 39.40 -8.61
N GLY A 92 -6.57 39.80 -9.38
CA GLY A 92 -7.26 41.08 -9.18
C GLY A 92 -7.90 41.19 -7.79
N GLN A 93 -8.59 40.13 -7.34
CA GLN A 93 -9.18 40.06 -5.99
C GLN A 93 -8.15 40.10 -4.85
N LEU A 94 -6.91 39.68 -5.10
CA LEU A 94 -5.81 39.73 -4.13
C LEU A 94 -5.03 41.06 -4.15
N SER A 95 -5.26 41.89 -5.16
CA SER A 95 -4.54 43.16 -5.37
C SER A 95 -5.38 44.40 -5.03
N GLU A 96 -6.65 44.22 -4.67
CA GLU A 96 -7.45 45.15 -3.85
C GLU A 96 -7.24 44.86 -2.36
#